data_AF-A0A932MCZ6-F1
#
_entry.id   AF-A0A932MCZ6-F1
#
_cell.length_a   1.000
_cell.length_b   1.000
_cell.length_c   1.000
_cell.angle_alpha   90.00
_cell.angle_beta   90.00
_cell.angle_gamma   90.00
#
_symmetry.space_group_name_H-M   'P 1'
#
loop_
_entity.id
_entity.type
_entity.pdbx_description
1 polymer ?
#
loop_
_entity_poly.entity_id
_entity_poly.type
_entity_poly.pdbx_seq_one_letter_code
_entity_poly.pdbx_strand_id
1 'polypeptide(L)'
;YGAKATFDAEVGYRFGQVELGVGVRNLFDTYPDQPSSTTPTDPADPSSDPAMLFNNNYGTFPWAAASPFGYNGRYLYTRASIRLSR
;
A
#
# COMPACT_ATOMS: atom_id res chain seq x y z
N TYR A 1 14.36 -5.33 1.10
CA TYR A 1 13.06 -4.94 1.68
C TYR A 1 12.84 -5.72 2.97
N GLY A 2 12.27 -5.09 3.99
CA GLY A 2 11.84 -5.75 5.22
C GLY A 2 10.37 -6.15 5.17
N ALA A 3 9.98 -7.15 5.96
CA ALA A 3 8.58 -7.50 6.12
C ALA A 3 7.80 -6.33 6.75
N LYS A 4 6.55 -6.14 6.29
CA LYS A 4 5.64 -5.09 6.76
C LYS A 4 4.25 -5.70 6.98
N ALA A 5 3.53 -5.15 7.95
CA ALA A 5 2.15 -5.51 8.25
C ALA A 5 1.27 -4.27 8.15
N THR A 6 0.11 -4.42 7.51
CA THR A 6 -0.95 -3.41 7.45
C THR A 6 -2.11 -3.88 8.29
N PHE A 7 -2.75 -2.94 8.99
CA PHE A 7 -3.90 -3.21 9.85
C PHE A 7 -5.08 -2.40 9.36
N ASP A 8 -6.22 -3.07 9.19
CA ASP A 8 -7.48 -2.47 8.77
C ASP A 8 -8.49 -2.65 9.90
N ALA A 9 -9.37 -1.67 10.08
CA ALA A 9 -10.42 -1.71 11.10
C ALA A 9 -11.74 -1.16 10.55
N GLU A 10 -12.84 -1.83 10.83
CA GLU A 10 -14.19 -1.40 10.47
C GLU A 10 -15.14 -1.60 11.65
N VAL A 11 -16.01 -0.63 11.89
CA VAL A 11 -17.14 -0.74 12.82
C VAL A 11 -18.43 -0.50 12.05
N GLY A 12 -19.44 -1.34 12.30
CA GLY A 12 -20.73 -1.26 11.64
C GLY A 12 -21.90 -1.32 12.60
N TYR A 13 -22.99 -0.66 12.22
CA TYR A 13 -24.25 -0.69 12.94
C TYR A 13 -25.41 -0.92 11.96
N ARG A 14 -26.36 -1.76 12.38
CA ARG A 14 -27.55 -2.09 11.60
C ARG A 14 -28.80 -1.54 12.28
N PHE A 15 -29.59 -0.79 11.52
CA PHE A 15 -30.92 -0.32 11.92
C PHE A 15 -31.95 -0.72 10.88
N GLY A 16 -32.82 -1.67 11.24
CA GLY A 16 -33.81 -2.23 10.33
C GLY A 16 -33.17 -2.88 9.10
N GLN A 17 -33.55 -2.41 7.91
CA GLN A 17 -33.05 -2.91 6.63
C GLN A 17 -31.71 -2.29 6.21
N VAL A 18 -31.25 -1.25 6.91
CA VAL A 18 -30.04 -0.51 6.57
C VAL A 18 -28.89 -0.93 7.48
N GLU A 19 -27.73 -1.16 6.88
CA GLU A 19 -26.46 -1.36 7.57
C GLU A 19 -25.50 -0.25 7.16
N LEU A 20 -24.93 0.44 8.14
CA LEU A 20 -23.89 1.45 7.95
C LEU A 20 -22.59 0.97 8.58
N GLY A 21 -21.47 1.22 7.91
CA GLY A 21 -20.12 0.95 8.40
C GLY A 21 -19.22 2.14 8.19
N VAL A 22 -18.29 2.36 9.13
CA VAL A 22 -17.16 3.27 8.99
C VAL A 22 -15.91 2.45 9.17
N GLY A 23 -14.98 2.56 8.22
CA GLY A 23 -13.76 1.79 8.22
C GLY A 23 -12.54 2.61 7.83
N VAL A 24 -11.39 2.08 8.19
CA VAL A 24 -10.07 2.61 7.86
C VAL A 24 -9.19 1.46 7.40
N ARG A 25 -8.54 1.67 6.26
CA ARG A 25 -7.51 0.79 5.72
C ARG A 25 -6.15 1.41 5.98
N ASN A 26 -5.17 0.57 6.30
CA ASN A 26 -3.83 1.00 6.69
C ASN A 26 -3.88 1.99 7.88
N LEU A 27 -4.50 1.55 8.98
CA LEU A 27 -4.76 2.31 10.21
C LEU A 27 -3.52 3.08 10.71
N PHE A 28 -2.36 2.43 10.67
CA PHE A 28 -1.08 2.96 11.15
C PHE A 28 -0.24 3.67 10.07
N ASP A 29 -0.80 3.89 8.88
CA ASP A 29 -0.14 4.59 7.78
C ASP A 29 1.23 3.99 7.40
N THR A 30 1.26 2.66 7.24
CA THR A 30 2.46 1.90 6.88
C THR A 30 2.77 2.08 5.38
N TYR A 31 4.02 2.42 5.07
CA TYR A 31 4.53 2.55 3.71
C TYR A 31 5.55 1.45 3.37
N PRO A 32 5.80 1.20 2.07
CA PRO A 32 6.90 0.34 1.62
C PRO A 32 8.26 0.92 2.03
N ASP A 33 9.28 0.07 2.11
CA ASP A 33 10.65 0.56 2.26
C ASP A 33 11.13 1.19 0.94
N GLN A 34 11.94 2.25 1.06
CA GLN A 34 12.64 2.80 -0.10
C GLN A 34 13.64 1.77 -0.67
N PRO A 35 13.80 1.69 -2.01
CA PRO A 35 14.86 0.91 -2.60
C PRO A 35 16.22 1.38 -2.10
N SER A 36 17.05 0.45 -1.67
CA SER A 36 18.34 0.74 -1.02
C SER A 36 19.49 -0.15 -1.51
N SER A 37 19.23 -1.03 -2.49
CA SER A 37 20.26 -1.90 -3.04
C SER A 37 21.29 -1.11 -3.84
N THR A 38 22.55 -1.13 -3.40
CA THR A 38 23.70 -0.52 -4.10
C THR A 38 24.36 -1.45 -5.11
N THR A 39 23.82 -2.67 -5.30
CA THR A 39 24.38 -3.64 -6.26
C THR A 39 24.29 -3.07 -7.69
N PRO A 40 25.38 -3.12 -8.48
CA PRO A 40 25.35 -2.71 -9.88
C PRO A 40 24.33 -3.54 -10.67
N THR A 41 23.65 -2.93 -11.63
CA THR A 41 22.66 -3.65 -12.46
C THR A 41 23.28 -4.55 -13.52
N ASP A 42 24.48 -4.23 -13.99
CA ASP A 42 25.29 -5.10 -14.83
C ASP A 42 26.44 -5.71 -14.00
N PRO A 43 26.44 -7.03 -13.73
CA PRO A 43 27.52 -7.70 -13.01
C PRO A 43 28.88 -7.63 -13.72
N ALA A 44 28.92 -7.42 -15.04
CA ALA A 44 30.15 -7.33 -15.82
C ALA A 44 30.73 -5.90 -15.86
N ASP A 45 29.92 -4.88 -15.54
CA ASP A 45 30.33 -3.48 -15.49
C ASP A 45 30.13 -2.89 -14.08
N PRO A 46 31.18 -2.79 -13.26
CA PRO A 46 31.10 -2.23 -11.91
C PRO A 46 30.81 -0.73 -11.86
N SER A 47 30.82 -0.04 -13.01
CA SER A 47 30.41 1.36 -13.12
C SER A 47 28.93 1.55 -13.46
N SER A 48 28.19 0.45 -13.69
CA SER A 48 26.76 0.49 -13.93
C SER A 48 25.97 1.04 -12.74
N ASP A 49 24.85 1.68 -13.04
CA ASP A 49 23.96 2.29 -12.05
C ASP A 49 23.48 1.26 -11.00
N PRO A 50 23.33 1.66 -9.73
CA PRO A 50 22.86 0.76 -8.68
C PRO A 50 21.38 0.38 -8.87
N ALA A 51 21.04 -0.85 -8.49
CA ALA A 51 19.70 -1.42 -8.63
C ALA A 51 18.58 -0.60 -7.95
N MET A 52 18.88 0.18 -6.91
CA MET A 52 17.90 1.08 -6.28
C MET A 52 17.29 2.08 -7.27
N LEU A 53 18.08 2.60 -8.21
CA LEU A 53 17.64 3.62 -9.18
C LEU A 53 16.67 3.02 -10.19
N PHE A 54 16.92 1.82 -10.67
CA PHE A 54 16.00 1.13 -11.57
C PHE A 54 14.68 0.78 -10.86
N ASN A 55 14.74 0.35 -9.60
CA ASN A 55 13.57 -0.13 -8.89
C ASN A 55 12.53 0.98 -8.63
N ASN A 56 12.94 2.24 -8.47
CA ASN A 56 12.03 3.37 -8.37
C ASN A 56 11.89 4.19 -9.67
N ASN A 57 12.34 3.64 -10.80
CA ASN A 57 12.35 4.31 -12.10
C ASN A 57 13.01 5.69 -12.04
N TYR A 58 14.23 5.73 -11.50
CA TYR A 58 15.08 6.91 -11.35
C TYR A 58 14.40 8.05 -10.57
N GLY A 59 13.71 7.69 -9.49
CA GLY A 59 12.99 8.63 -8.63
C GLY A 59 11.63 9.09 -9.17
N THR A 60 11.16 8.53 -10.30
CA THR A 60 9.78 8.77 -10.77
C THR A 60 8.76 8.30 -9.74
N PHE A 61 9.01 7.14 -9.13
CA PHE A 61 8.22 6.65 -8.02
C PHE A 61 8.96 6.94 -6.72
N PRO A 62 8.25 7.32 -5.65
CA PRO A 62 8.88 7.45 -4.34
C PRO A 62 9.39 6.07 -3.87
N TRP A 63 8.59 5.02 -4.09
CA TRP A 63 8.87 3.64 -3.66
C TRP A 63 9.18 2.71 -4.85
N ALA A 64 9.64 1.49 -4.56
CA ALA A 64 9.85 0.43 -5.54
C ALA A 64 8.61 0.21 -6.42
N ALA A 65 8.69 0.38 -7.74
CA ALA A 65 7.56 0.37 -8.69
C ALA A 65 6.64 -0.86 -8.59
N ALA A 66 7.19 -2.00 -8.14
CA ALA A 66 6.46 -3.24 -7.96
C ALA A 66 5.92 -3.46 -6.52
N SER A 67 5.88 -2.43 -5.66
CA SER A 67 5.38 -2.59 -4.30
C SER A 67 3.89 -2.98 -4.28
N PRO A 68 3.48 -4.03 -3.54
CA PRO A 68 2.09 -4.49 -3.56
C PRO A 68 1.15 -3.71 -2.63
N PHE A 69 1.65 -2.76 -1.85
CA PHE A 69 0.86 -2.00 -0.86
C PHE A 69 1.38 -0.57 -0.65
N GLY A 70 0.63 0.21 0.13
CA GLY A 70 1.11 1.44 0.78
C GLY A 70 1.28 2.69 -0.11
N TYR A 71 1.17 2.57 -1.43
CA TYR A 71 1.28 3.72 -2.35
C TYR A 71 0.33 4.87 -2.03
N ASN A 72 -0.90 4.55 -1.63
CA ASN A 72 -1.94 5.53 -1.34
C ASN A 72 -2.08 5.84 0.17
N GLY A 73 -1.16 5.33 1.01
CA GLY A 73 -1.21 5.53 2.46
C GLY A 73 -2.49 5.02 3.12
N ARG A 74 -2.93 5.72 4.17
CA ARG A 74 -4.20 5.46 4.87
C ARG A 74 -5.43 5.93 4.09
N TYR A 75 -6.47 5.09 4.10
CA TYR A 75 -7.76 5.38 3.47
C TYR A 75 -8.92 5.24 4.47
N LEU A 76 -9.76 6.26 4.58
CA LEU A 76 -11.00 6.22 5.36
C LEU A 76 -12.18 6.02 4.42
N TYR A 77 -13.15 5.20 4.83
CA TYR A 77 -14.34 4.93 4.03
C TYR A 77 -15.58 4.72 4.88
N THR A 78 -16.72 4.88 4.23
CA THR A 78 -18.03 4.54 4.77
C THR A 78 -18.71 3.55 3.84
N ARG A 79 -19.41 2.56 4.39
CA ARG A 79 -20.19 1.56 3.66
C ARG A 79 -21.66 1.67 4.04
N ALA A 80 -22.55 1.60 3.07
CA ALA A 80 -23.99 1.51 3.28
C ALA A 80 -24.55 0.32 2.51
N SER A 81 -25.48 -0.42 3.10
CA SER A 81 -26.12 -1.58 2.47
C SER A 81 -27.59 -1.64 2.87
N ILE A 82 -28.48 -2.00 1.94
CA ILE A 82 -29.91 -2.16 2.17
C ILE A 82 -30.31 -3.59 1.84
N ARG A 83 -30.97 -4.28 2.76
CA ARG A 83 -31.55 -5.60 2.50
C ARG A 83 -32.93 -5.44 1.86
N LEU A 84 -33.05 -5.91 0.63
CA LEU A 84 -34.32 -5.97 -0.08
C LEU A 84 -35.10 -7.20 0.41
N SER A 85 -36.26 -6.98 1.02
CA SER A 85 -37.25 -8.03 1.29
C SER A 85 -38.06 -8.29 0.02
N ARG A 86 -38.24 -9.57 -0.30
CA ARG A 86 -39.02 -10.04 -1.45
C ARG A 86 -40.52 -9.92 -1.19
#